data_AF-A0AA38MJF6-F1
#
_entry.id   AF-A0AA38MJF6-F1
#
_cell.length_a   1.000
_cell.length_b   1.000
_cell.length_c   1.000
_cell.angle_alpha   90.00
_cell.angle_beta   90.00
_cell.angle_gamma   90.00
#
_symmetry.space_group_name_H-M   'P 1'
#
loop_
_entity.id
_entity.type
_entity.pdbx_description
1 polymer ?
#
loop_
_entity_poly.entity_id
_entity_poly.type
_entity_poly.pdbx_seq_one_letter_code
_entity_poly.pdbx_strand_id
1 'polypeptide(L)'
;MWLYTYCAAALLLLTKSKALSDREYASMPPLFHMDDFDACMSYGENALYCAIEFQLSPKNLHNTSEVWKIIQKTLSSTEYFKHDLLKHNICVTERCRHIANVEILNNNSNALVMFIVLLVLYASLYNIIKDPDLKNTEFEQTIHGKYISAFSIFQNMKRLTTVNLKDPDMEALSCLQGVRVVNIVTVIVGHSLTFNFAFAAINPRYLETLLLRNNFGDEAIRLDSNYNIVQPTLLISSWLLTYNVLKECEVRRKMPVSYLVRRFWSRYFRLAPCMAVVLLYSATWMPHLTDGPVWDHTVLDEHQMCRRNWWINLLFLHNFQHSPEMCGMHLWFIAVDLQLHLIGLIILWVIWHYPRKTFWLFGSMWICHVIYVFFRIYKRINFIDLLYQSQFDEENFVEISNVYKLCWSNIPAVLGGITYGYIFYKYKNKKLFAKKTHVVLWWILSWGTIIVLSKVWGLALDTFQNNVNEVLAFRLCLTRTIYIFGFGLFVLGLTLGQGGLIRKFYTSTPMYILGRLTYGAYLMHVFIIRFKIGIMRTPRFFSNGSLIFDVVGEVVWSFLLSVLVSLFFEMPFEKVKSYVLKVNQEQNRNFKKTE
;
A
#
# COMPACT_ATOMS: atom_id res chain seq x y z
N MET A 1 -6.83 -2.52 -16.82
CA MET A 1 -6.43 -1.98 -18.14
C MET A 1 -5.35 -0.91 -18.01
N TRP A 2 -5.58 0.19 -17.28
CA TRP A 2 -4.57 1.24 -16.99
C TRP A 2 -3.24 0.73 -16.44
N LEU A 3 -3.28 -0.32 -15.62
CA LEU A 3 -2.11 -1.02 -15.07
C LEU A 3 -1.83 -2.37 -15.75
N TYR A 4 -2.78 -2.89 -16.53
CA TYR A 4 -2.59 -4.13 -17.29
C TYR A 4 -1.75 -3.88 -18.55
N THR A 5 -1.81 -2.67 -19.12
CA THR A 5 -0.82 -2.18 -20.09
C THR A 5 0.55 -1.94 -19.45
N TYR A 6 0.64 -1.61 -18.16
CA TYR A 6 1.92 -1.51 -17.43
C TYR A 6 2.59 -2.89 -17.29
N CYS A 7 1.82 -3.94 -16.95
CA CYS A 7 2.35 -5.29 -16.80
C CYS A 7 2.51 -6.04 -18.14
N ALA A 8 1.60 -5.83 -19.10
CA ALA A 8 1.66 -6.51 -20.41
C ALA A 8 2.68 -5.88 -21.38
N ALA A 9 2.94 -4.56 -21.30
CA ALA A 9 4.00 -3.95 -22.09
C ALA A 9 5.40 -4.40 -21.63
N ALA A 10 5.56 -4.69 -20.33
CA ALA A 10 6.79 -5.24 -19.77
C ALA A 10 7.06 -6.71 -20.19
N LEU A 11 6.06 -7.41 -20.72
CA LEU A 11 6.15 -8.81 -21.15
C LEU A 11 6.41 -8.97 -22.66
N LEU A 12 6.32 -7.91 -23.46
CA LEU A 12 6.21 -8.02 -24.93
C LEU A 12 7.34 -7.41 -25.75
N LEU A 13 8.48 -7.00 -25.18
CA LEU A 13 9.61 -6.51 -25.98
C LEU A 13 10.94 -7.16 -25.57
N LEU A 14 11.39 -8.09 -26.43
CA LEU A 14 12.73 -8.70 -26.52
C LEU A 14 13.61 -7.78 -27.39
N THR A 15 14.91 -7.54 -27.23
CA THR A 15 16.07 -8.19 -26.61
C THR A 15 17.18 -7.14 -26.40
N LYS A 16 18.05 -7.27 -25.38
CA LYS A 16 19.39 -6.67 -25.37
C LYS A 16 20.45 -7.74 -25.09
N SER A 17 21.66 -7.52 -25.61
CA SER A 17 22.82 -8.40 -25.47
C SER A 17 23.26 -8.54 -24.01
N LYS A 18 23.55 -9.77 -23.57
CA LYS A 18 24.06 -10.07 -22.23
C LYS A 18 25.48 -9.53 -22.08
N ALA A 19 25.77 -8.79 -21.00
CA ALA A 19 27.13 -8.31 -20.71
C ALA A 19 28.08 -9.41 -20.18
N LEU A 20 27.52 -10.44 -19.51
CA LEU A 20 28.25 -11.65 -19.09
C LEU A 20 27.67 -12.93 -19.74
N SER A 21 28.56 -13.83 -20.14
CA SER A 21 28.17 -15.16 -20.62
C SER A 21 27.64 -16.04 -19.49
N ASP A 22 26.87 -17.08 -19.85
CA ASP A 22 26.29 -17.99 -18.86
C ASP A 22 27.36 -18.79 -18.09
N ARG A 23 28.49 -19.04 -18.75
CA ARG A 23 29.63 -19.73 -18.16
C ARG A 23 30.41 -18.86 -17.19
N GLU A 24 30.63 -17.58 -17.52
CA GLU A 24 31.27 -16.64 -16.59
C GLU A 24 30.42 -16.45 -15.34
N TYR A 25 29.10 -16.28 -15.50
CA TYR A 25 28.21 -16.11 -14.36
C TYR A 25 28.22 -17.32 -13.42
N ALA A 26 28.14 -18.53 -13.97
CA ALA A 26 28.15 -19.77 -13.20
C ALA A 26 29.50 -20.06 -12.51
N SER A 27 30.58 -19.35 -12.86
CA SER A 27 31.89 -19.49 -12.21
C SER A 27 32.01 -18.73 -10.88
N MET A 28 31.09 -17.80 -10.61
CA MET A 28 31.03 -17.06 -9.36
C MET A 28 30.43 -17.92 -8.23
N PRO A 29 30.82 -17.70 -6.97
CA PRO A 29 30.18 -18.34 -5.83
C PRO A 29 28.66 -18.05 -5.78
N PRO A 30 27.85 -18.96 -5.22
CA PRO A 30 26.44 -18.69 -5.03
C PRO A 30 26.25 -17.50 -4.08
N LEU A 31 25.43 -16.54 -4.51
CA LEU A 31 25.07 -15.36 -3.69
C LEU A 31 24.33 -15.74 -2.41
N PHE A 32 23.47 -16.75 -2.50
CA PHE A 32 22.58 -17.17 -1.42
C PHE A 32 22.78 -18.65 -1.09
N HIS A 33 22.87 -18.95 0.20
CA HIS A 33 22.94 -20.31 0.72
C HIS A 33 22.10 -20.40 2.00
N MET A 34 21.48 -21.57 2.23
CA MET A 34 20.80 -21.88 3.49
C MET A 34 21.13 -23.31 3.87
N ASP A 35 21.64 -23.51 5.08
CA ASP A 35 21.69 -24.83 5.70
C ASP A 35 20.29 -25.32 6.06
N ASP A 36 20.14 -26.63 6.20
CA ASP A 36 18.88 -27.26 6.58
C ASP A 36 18.45 -26.79 7.97
N PHE A 37 17.40 -25.96 7.99
CA PHE A 37 16.91 -25.34 9.19
C PHE A 37 16.25 -26.35 10.13
N ASP A 38 15.50 -27.31 9.60
CA ASP A 38 14.78 -28.28 10.42
C ASP A 38 15.77 -29.26 11.08
N ALA A 39 16.81 -29.66 10.34
CA ALA A 39 17.93 -30.41 10.90
C ALA A 39 18.65 -29.62 11.99
N CYS A 40 18.87 -28.31 11.81
CA CYS A 40 19.48 -27.47 12.84
C CYS A 40 18.59 -27.33 14.09
N MET A 41 17.28 -27.15 13.92
CA MET A 41 16.36 -27.04 15.06
C MET A 41 16.19 -28.35 15.83
N SER A 42 16.58 -29.50 15.25
CA SER A 42 16.59 -30.79 15.96
C SER A 42 17.54 -30.84 17.18
N TYR A 43 18.50 -29.90 17.26
CA TYR A 43 19.38 -29.74 18.44
C TYR A 43 18.68 -29.09 19.65
N GLY A 44 17.40 -28.71 19.54
CA GLY A 44 16.59 -28.18 20.64
C GLY A 44 17.13 -26.86 21.18
N GLU A 45 17.33 -26.77 22.49
CA GLU A 45 17.84 -25.56 23.17
C GLU A 45 19.25 -25.15 22.72
N ASN A 46 20.02 -26.07 22.13
CA ASN A 46 21.36 -25.79 21.60
C ASN A 46 21.35 -25.34 20.13
N ALA A 47 20.18 -25.27 19.49
CA ALA A 47 20.06 -24.88 18.09
C ALA A 47 20.34 -23.37 17.92
N LEU A 48 21.33 -23.04 17.09
CA LEU A 48 21.68 -21.67 16.73
C LEU A 48 21.82 -21.59 15.21
N TYR A 49 20.89 -20.86 14.60
CA TYR A 49 20.84 -20.61 13.16
C TYR A 49 21.02 -19.13 12.91
N CYS A 50 21.99 -18.75 12.06
CA CYS A 50 22.35 -17.34 11.86
C CYS A 50 22.39 -16.97 10.38
N ALA A 51 21.87 -15.79 10.06
CA ALA A 51 22.14 -15.10 8.81
C ALA A 51 23.51 -14.41 8.89
N ILE A 52 24.39 -14.69 7.94
CA ILE A 52 25.77 -14.18 7.88
C ILE A 52 26.02 -13.58 6.50
N GLU A 53 26.58 -12.38 6.49
CA GLU A 53 27.07 -11.73 5.29
C GLU A 53 28.59 -11.88 5.18
N PHE A 54 29.06 -12.45 4.08
CA PHE A 54 30.48 -12.64 3.79
C PHE A 54 30.93 -11.65 2.71
N GLN A 55 31.85 -10.75 3.06
CA GLN A 55 32.48 -9.87 2.09
C GLN A 55 33.76 -10.50 1.53
N LEU A 56 33.74 -10.83 0.25
CA LEU A 56 34.85 -11.38 -0.50
C LEU A 56 35.86 -10.27 -0.84
N SER A 57 37.14 -10.61 -0.73
CA SER A 57 38.23 -9.74 -1.16
C SER A 57 39.33 -10.59 -1.82
N PRO A 58 40.10 -10.02 -2.77
CA PRO A 58 41.17 -10.74 -3.41
C PRO A 58 42.31 -10.93 -2.40
N LYS A 59 42.89 -12.13 -2.34
CA LYS A 59 44.04 -12.41 -1.46
C LYS A 59 45.28 -11.56 -1.78
N ASN A 60 45.44 -11.13 -3.02
CA ASN A 60 46.52 -10.25 -3.46
C ASN A 60 45.98 -9.23 -4.49
N LEU A 61 46.21 -7.95 -4.25
CA LEU A 61 45.76 -6.85 -5.12
C LEU A 61 46.47 -6.81 -6.48
N HIS A 62 47.67 -7.37 -6.60
CA HIS A 62 48.46 -7.34 -7.84
C HIS A 62 48.27 -8.57 -8.74
N ASN A 63 47.72 -9.67 -8.21
CA ASN A 63 47.48 -10.91 -8.95
C ASN A 63 46.10 -11.48 -8.61
N THR A 64 45.08 -10.92 -9.26
CA THR A 64 43.68 -11.28 -9.02
C THR A 64 43.27 -12.50 -9.85
N SER A 65 42.44 -13.38 -9.28
CA SER A 65 41.92 -14.55 -9.99
C SER A 65 40.98 -14.14 -11.12
N GLU A 66 40.84 -14.98 -12.15
CA GLU A 66 39.87 -14.74 -13.23
C GLU A 66 38.44 -14.59 -12.70
N VAL A 67 38.05 -15.38 -11.68
CA VAL A 67 36.75 -15.23 -11.01
C VAL A 67 36.60 -13.87 -10.34
N TRP A 68 37.66 -13.35 -9.70
CA TRP A 68 37.61 -12.01 -9.12
C TRP A 68 37.46 -10.91 -10.17
N LYS A 69 38.11 -11.05 -11.34
CA LYS A 69 37.92 -10.11 -12.46
C LYS A 69 36.47 -10.13 -12.95
N ILE A 70 35.82 -11.30 -12.97
CA ILE A 70 34.39 -11.43 -13.28
C ILE A 70 33.53 -10.74 -12.22
N ILE A 71 33.80 -10.98 -10.92
CA ILE A 71 33.12 -10.30 -9.82
C ILE A 71 33.30 -8.78 -9.95
N GLN A 72 34.51 -8.28 -10.21
CA GLN A 72 34.76 -6.85 -10.43
C GLN A 72 33.93 -6.25 -11.57
N LYS A 73 33.69 -6.98 -12.66
CA LYS A 73 32.76 -6.55 -13.72
C LYS A 73 31.35 -6.37 -13.17
N THR A 74 30.87 -7.29 -12.33
CA THR A 74 29.56 -7.18 -11.67
C THR A 74 29.51 -6.02 -10.66
N LEU A 75 30.60 -5.73 -9.95
CA LEU A 75 30.66 -4.59 -9.02
C LEU A 75 30.65 -3.24 -9.74
N SER A 76 31.31 -3.18 -10.91
CA SER A 76 31.34 -1.99 -11.76
C SER A 76 30.02 -1.69 -12.46
N SER A 77 29.08 -2.64 -12.44
CA SER A 77 27.79 -2.52 -13.09
C SER A 77 26.68 -2.56 -12.05
N THR A 78 25.78 -1.58 -12.11
CA THR A 78 24.59 -1.56 -11.26
C THR A 78 23.57 -2.65 -11.61
N GLU A 79 23.77 -3.31 -12.75
CA GLU A 79 22.88 -4.31 -13.34
C GLU A 79 22.85 -5.65 -12.59
N TYR A 80 23.90 -5.94 -11.82
CA TYR A 80 24.08 -7.22 -11.13
C TYR A 80 24.03 -7.01 -9.61
N PHE A 81 23.66 -8.05 -8.86
CA PHE A 81 23.84 -8.06 -7.42
C PHE A 81 25.34 -7.93 -7.09
N LYS A 82 25.65 -7.51 -5.86
CA LYS A 82 27.03 -7.46 -5.36
C LYS A 82 27.55 -8.89 -5.13
N HIS A 83 28.20 -9.48 -6.14
CA HIS A 83 28.77 -10.84 -6.06
C HIS A 83 30.02 -10.94 -5.18
N ASP A 84 30.45 -9.84 -4.55
CA ASP A 84 31.41 -9.85 -3.45
C ASP A 84 30.75 -9.98 -2.07
N LEU A 85 29.45 -9.73 -1.94
CA LEU A 85 28.72 -9.83 -0.67
C LEU A 85 27.79 -11.05 -0.70
N LEU A 86 28.26 -12.17 -0.15
CA LEU A 86 27.47 -13.40 -0.08
C LEU A 86 26.57 -13.39 1.16
N LYS A 87 25.31 -13.81 1.02
CA LYS A 87 24.32 -13.86 2.10
C LYS A 87 23.93 -15.30 2.41
N HIS A 88 24.49 -15.85 3.46
CA HIS A 88 24.29 -17.26 3.82
C HIS A 88 23.57 -17.38 5.15
N ASN A 89 22.68 -18.36 5.25
CA ASN A 89 22.11 -18.74 6.54
C ASN A 89 22.70 -20.09 6.94
N ILE A 90 23.32 -20.15 8.12
CA ILE A 90 24.09 -21.32 8.54
C ILE A 90 23.64 -21.86 9.90
N CYS A 91 23.73 -23.18 10.06
CA CYS A 91 23.59 -23.81 11.37
C CYS A 91 24.93 -23.71 12.11
N VAL A 92 25.03 -22.76 13.04
CA VAL A 92 26.23 -22.51 13.83
C VAL A 92 26.51 -23.69 14.77
N THR A 93 25.46 -24.32 15.31
CA THR A 93 25.59 -25.51 16.18
C THR A 93 26.29 -26.67 15.48
N GLU A 94 26.06 -26.84 14.18
CA GLU A 94 26.70 -27.89 13.38
C GLU A 94 28.11 -27.50 12.92
N ARG A 95 28.25 -26.30 12.32
CA ARG A 95 29.50 -25.87 11.66
C ARG A 95 30.54 -25.26 12.61
N CYS A 96 30.10 -24.68 13.72
CA CYS A 96 30.91 -23.87 14.64
C CYS A 96 30.61 -24.24 16.11
N ARG A 97 30.83 -25.51 16.48
CA ARG A 97 30.52 -26.10 17.80
C ARG A 97 31.08 -25.35 19.01
N HIS A 98 32.06 -24.45 18.84
CA HIS A 98 32.71 -23.72 19.92
C HIS A 98 31.99 -22.41 20.34
N ILE A 99 30.91 -22.00 19.66
CA ILE A 99 30.32 -20.65 19.81
C ILE A 99 28.95 -20.67 20.53
N ALA A 100 28.34 -21.83 20.80
CA ALA A 100 26.95 -21.88 21.25
C ALA A 100 26.77 -21.71 22.78
N ASN A 101 26.27 -20.55 23.20
CA ASN A 101 25.47 -20.33 24.41
C ASN A 101 24.53 -19.14 24.13
N VAL A 102 23.23 -19.37 23.97
CA VAL A 102 22.23 -18.30 23.81
C VAL A 102 20.98 -18.66 24.59
N GLU A 103 20.55 -17.79 25.52
CA GLU A 103 19.26 -17.87 26.19
C GLU A 103 18.17 -17.19 25.34
N ILE A 104 17.08 -17.91 25.07
CA ILE A 104 15.89 -17.35 24.41
C ILE A 104 14.87 -16.98 25.48
N LEU A 105 14.61 -15.67 25.64
CA LEU A 105 13.55 -15.16 26.50
C LEU A 105 12.20 -15.19 25.79
N ASN A 106 11.28 -16.02 26.28
CA ASN A 106 9.87 -15.99 25.89
C ASN A 106 9.06 -15.18 26.90
N ASN A 107 8.24 -14.23 26.41
CA ASN A 107 7.26 -13.54 27.24
C ASN A 107 5.88 -13.54 26.56
N ASN A 108 4.91 -14.21 27.18
CA ASN A 108 3.56 -14.41 26.66
C ASN A 108 2.60 -13.35 27.22
N SER A 109 1.91 -12.60 26.35
CA SER A 109 0.73 -11.81 26.75
C SER A 109 -0.38 -11.87 25.70
N ASN A 110 -1.27 -12.88 25.84
CA ASN A 110 -2.25 -13.30 24.83
C ASN A 110 -3.74 -13.03 25.16
N ALA A 111 -4.05 -12.34 26.27
CA ALA A 111 -5.43 -12.30 26.80
C ALA A 111 -6.43 -11.41 26.01
N LEU A 112 -5.98 -10.27 25.46
CA LEU A 112 -6.90 -9.24 24.94
C LEU A 112 -7.56 -9.63 23.59
N VAL A 113 -6.81 -10.20 22.66
CA VAL A 113 -7.35 -10.61 21.35
C VAL A 113 -8.26 -11.84 21.50
N MET A 114 -7.90 -12.79 22.36
CA MET A 114 -8.76 -13.94 22.69
C MET A 114 -10.10 -13.49 23.26
N PHE A 115 -10.12 -12.47 24.13
CA PHE A 115 -11.36 -11.92 24.67
C PHE A 115 -12.28 -11.34 23.58
N ILE A 116 -11.73 -10.59 22.61
CA ILE A 116 -12.56 -10.00 21.54
C ILE A 116 -13.12 -11.07 20.61
N VAL A 117 -12.34 -12.10 20.27
CA VAL A 117 -12.81 -13.23 19.46
C VAL A 117 -13.95 -13.95 20.17
N LEU A 118 -13.80 -14.25 21.47
CA LEU A 118 -14.83 -14.89 22.28
C LEU A 118 -16.11 -14.04 22.37
N LEU A 119 -15.99 -12.71 22.47
CA LEU A 119 -17.14 -11.80 22.50
C LEU A 119 -17.92 -11.81 21.18
N VAL A 120 -17.24 -11.83 20.04
CA VAL A 120 -17.91 -11.91 18.72
C VAL A 120 -18.60 -13.26 18.53
N LEU A 121 -17.96 -14.36 18.95
CA LEU A 121 -18.55 -15.70 18.92
C LEU A 121 -19.79 -15.77 19.81
N TYR A 122 -19.71 -15.25 21.04
CA TYR A 122 -20.84 -15.16 21.96
C TYR A 122 -21.99 -14.34 21.36
N ALA A 123 -21.71 -13.13 20.85
CA ALA A 123 -22.73 -12.28 20.24
C ALA A 123 -23.38 -12.94 19.01
N SER A 124 -22.61 -13.67 18.21
CA SER A 124 -23.12 -14.38 17.03
C SER A 124 -24.02 -15.56 17.41
N LEU A 125 -23.60 -16.37 18.38
CA LEU A 125 -24.40 -17.48 18.91
C LEU A 125 -25.69 -16.96 19.56
N TYR A 126 -25.60 -15.91 20.37
CA TYR A 126 -26.76 -15.32 21.03
C TYR A 126 -27.77 -14.76 20.03
N ASN A 127 -27.31 -14.15 18.92
CA ASN A 127 -28.21 -13.64 17.89
C ASN A 127 -28.90 -14.77 17.10
N ILE A 128 -28.21 -15.90 16.86
CA ILE A 128 -28.84 -17.09 16.25
C ILE A 128 -29.94 -17.65 17.17
N ILE A 129 -29.69 -17.72 18.48
CA ILE A 129 -30.64 -18.27 19.46
C ILE A 129 -31.89 -17.38 19.60
N LYS A 130 -31.72 -16.05 19.55
CA LYS A 130 -32.81 -15.08 19.75
C LYS A 130 -33.55 -14.66 18.47
N ASP A 131 -32.90 -14.68 17.31
CA ASP A 131 -33.48 -14.29 16.01
C ASP A 131 -33.00 -15.22 14.87
N PRO A 132 -33.47 -16.49 14.85
CA PRO A 132 -33.04 -17.48 13.88
C PRO A 132 -33.42 -17.13 12.43
N ASP A 133 -34.48 -16.35 12.21
CA ASP A 133 -34.95 -15.95 10.88
C ASP A 133 -34.34 -14.61 10.39
N LEU A 134 -33.54 -13.91 11.21
CA LEU A 134 -32.97 -12.59 10.90
C LEU A 134 -34.03 -11.57 10.46
N LYS A 135 -35.23 -11.67 11.05
CA LYS A 135 -36.43 -10.89 10.69
C LYS A 135 -37.03 -10.13 11.87
N ASN A 136 -36.66 -10.45 13.12
CA ASN A 136 -37.31 -9.88 14.29
C ASN A 136 -36.81 -8.46 14.61
N THR A 137 -37.58 -7.48 14.13
CA THR A 137 -37.40 -6.04 14.36
C THR A 137 -37.57 -5.61 15.82
N GLU A 138 -38.19 -6.41 16.69
CA GLU A 138 -38.43 -6.04 18.10
C GLU A 138 -37.17 -6.12 18.97
N PHE A 139 -36.33 -7.16 18.82
CA PHE A 139 -35.08 -7.30 19.57
C PHE A 139 -34.08 -6.19 19.21
N GLU A 140 -33.98 -5.86 17.91
CA GLU A 140 -33.15 -4.76 17.41
C GLU A 140 -33.58 -3.36 17.89
N GLN A 141 -34.78 -3.21 18.46
CA GLN A 141 -35.22 -1.92 19.00
C GLN A 141 -34.71 -1.68 20.43
N THR A 142 -34.44 -2.75 21.19
CA THR A 142 -33.90 -2.67 22.56
C THR A 142 -32.45 -2.18 22.57
N ILE A 143 -32.01 -1.50 23.65
CA ILE A 143 -30.62 -1.03 23.78
C ILE A 143 -29.65 -2.21 23.69
N HIS A 144 -29.88 -3.29 24.46
CA HIS A 144 -29.03 -4.48 24.44
C HIS A 144 -29.03 -5.19 23.08
N GLY A 145 -30.20 -5.34 22.44
CA GLY A 145 -30.29 -5.97 21.13
C GLY A 145 -29.59 -5.17 20.02
N LYS A 146 -29.58 -3.84 20.07
CA LYS A 146 -28.81 -2.98 19.13
C LYS A 146 -27.31 -3.24 19.18
N TYR A 147 -26.75 -3.37 20.39
CA TYR A 147 -25.32 -3.63 20.54
C TYR A 147 -24.97 -5.07 20.16
N ILE A 148 -25.76 -6.05 20.57
CA ILE A 148 -25.51 -7.47 20.24
C ILE A 148 -25.64 -7.72 18.72
N SER A 149 -26.67 -7.17 18.09
CA SER A 149 -26.87 -7.28 16.63
C SER A 149 -25.76 -6.56 15.83
N ALA A 150 -25.07 -5.58 16.44
CA ALA A 150 -23.92 -4.95 15.82
C ALA A 150 -22.76 -5.93 15.58
N PHE A 151 -22.55 -6.87 16.51
CA PHE A 151 -21.47 -7.87 16.45
C PHE A 151 -21.88 -9.18 15.78
N SER A 152 -23.12 -9.29 15.28
CA SER A 152 -23.59 -10.51 14.63
C SER A 152 -22.99 -10.71 13.23
N ILE A 153 -22.28 -11.83 13.04
CA ILE A 153 -21.66 -12.19 11.76
C ILE A 153 -22.67 -12.27 10.62
N PHE A 154 -23.82 -12.91 10.82
CA PHE A 154 -24.83 -13.12 9.75
C PHE A 154 -25.42 -11.80 9.25
N GLN A 155 -25.75 -10.88 10.16
CA GLN A 155 -26.24 -9.56 9.79
C GLN A 155 -25.18 -8.74 9.05
N ASN A 156 -23.94 -8.80 9.51
CA ASN A 156 -22.83 -8.11 8.87
C ASN A 156 -22.51 -8.73 7.49
N MET A 157 -22.64 -10.05 7.34
CA MET A 157 -22.48 -10.73 6.05
C MET A 157 -23.58 -10.32 5.05
N LYS A 158 -24.84 -10.30 5.48
CA LYS A 158 -25.96 -9.80 4.65
C LYS A 158 -25.71 -8.34 4.25
N ARG A 159 -25.25 -7.50 5.18
CA ARG A 159 -24.91 -6.11 4.89
C ARG A 159 -23.76 -6.00 3.88
N LEU A 160 -22.72 -6.83 4.01
CA LEU A 160 -21.56 -6.86 3.11
C LEU A 160 -21.98 -7.16 1.66
N THR A 161 -22.81 -8.18 1.46
CA THR A 161 -23.26 -8.64 0.13
C THR A 161 -24.39 -7.82 -0.48
N THR A 162 -25.14 -7.07 0.33
CA THR A 162 -26.25 -6.25 -0.17
C THR A 162 -25.75 -5.02 -0.96
N VAL A 163 -26.12 -4.98 -2.24
CA VAL A 163 -25.87 -3.85 -3.14
C VAL A 163 -27.14 -3.00 -3.25
N ASN A 164 -27.10 -1.79 -2.71
CA ASN A 164 -28.23 -0.85 -2.75
C ASN A 164 -27.82 0.41 -3.52
N LEU A 165 -28.10 0.44 -4.82
CA LEU A 165 -27.78 1.53 -5.75
C LEU A 165 -29.05 2.26 -6.21
N LYS A 166 -29.92 2.65 -5.27
CA LYS A 166 -31.17 3.36 -5.57
C LYS A 166 -30.98 4.85 -5.91
N ASP A 167 -29.90 5.48 -5.41
CA ASP A 167 -29.56 6.87 -5.72
C ASP A 167 -28.73 6.92 -7.03
N PRO A 168 -29.18 7.64 -8.08
CA PRO A 168 -28.43 7.78 -9.34
C PRO A 168 -27.00 8.29 -9.16
N ASP A 169 -26.75 9.14 -8.17
CA ASP A 169 -25.41 9.63 -7.88
C ASP A 169 -24.52 8.51 -7.32
N MET A 170 -25.09 7.61 -6.50
CA MET A 170 -24.39 6.46 -5.94
C MET A 170 -24.13 5.39 -7.01
N GLU A 171 -25.02 5.26 -7.99
CA GLU A 171 -24.80 4.42 -9.17
C GLU A 171 -23.63 4.98 -10.01
N ALA A 172 -23.61 6.29 -10.27
CA ALA A 172 -22.51 6.93 -11.01
C ALA A 172 -21.15 6.78 -10.30
N LEU A 173 -21.13 6.93 -8.97
CA LEU A 173 -19.93 6.79 -8.14
C LEU A 173 -19.57 5.32 -7.84
N SER A 174 -20.41 4.34 -8.20
CA SER A 174 -20.17 2.92 -7.92
C SER A 174 -18.87 2.40 -8.56
N CYS A 175 -18.50 2.94 -9.73
CA CYS A 175 -17.25 2.60 -10.42
C CYS A 175 -16.00 2.85 -9.56
N LEU A 176 -16.05 3.79 -8.60
CA LEU A 176 -14.96 4.09 -7.69
C LEU A 176 -14.62 2.88 -6.80
N GLN A 177 -15.60 2.02 -6.50
CA GLN A 177 -15.35 0.78 -5.75
C GLN A 177 -14.51 -0.20 -6.57
N GLY A 178 -14.87 -0.44 -7.82
CA GLY A 178 -14.05 -1.29 -8.69
C GLY A 178 -12.66 -0.71 -8.95
N VAL A 179 -12.55 0.62 -9.09
CA VAL A 179 -11.24 1.27 -9.24
C VAL A 179 -10.37 1.03 -8.01
N ARG A 180 -10.93 1.11 -6.79
CA ARG A 180 -10.21 0.77 -5.55
C ARG A 180 -9.76 -0.68 -5.52
N VAL A 181 -10.58 -1.63 -5.98
CA VAL A 181 -10.22 -3.05 -6.05
C VAL A 181 -9.00 -3.27 -6.94
N VAL A 182 -9.03 -2.73 -8.16
CA VAL A 182 -7.88 -2.84 -9.08
C VAL A 182 -6.65 -2.15 -8.49
N ASN A 183 -6.83 -1.03 -7.80
CA ASN A 183 -5.72 -0.32 -7.18
C ASN A 183 -5.08 -1.13 -6.05
N ILE A 184 -5.87 -1.71 -5.15
CA ILE A 184 -5.33 -2.53 -4.05
C ILE A 184 -4.64 -3.79 -4.57
N VAL A 185 -5.20 -4.45 -5.59
CA VAL A 185 -4.55 -5.60 -6.23
C VAL A 185 -3.17 -5.20 -6.78
N THR A 186 -3.08 -4.00 -7.33
CA THR A 186 -1.81 -3.48 -7.87
C THR A 186 -0.81 -3.16 -6.76
N VAL A 187 -1.25 -2.61 -5.62
CA VAL A 187 -0.40 -2.44 -4.43
C VAL A 187 0.16 -3.79 -3.99
N ILE A 188 -0.69 -4.81 -3.91
CA ILE A 188 -0.29 -6.17 -3.50
C ILE A 188 0.75 -6.72 -4.46
N VAL A 189 0.54 -6.59 -5.78
CA VAL A 189 1.53 -6.99 -6.79
C VAL A 189 2.87 -6.26 -6.58
N GLY A 190 2.83 -4.94 -6.39
CA GLY A 190 4.02 -4.10 -6.20
C GLY A 190 4.84 -4.49 -4.96
N HIS A 191 4.17 -4.65 -3.81
CA HIS A 191 4.80 -5.14 -2.59
C HIS A 191 5.28 -6.59 -2.75
N SER A 192 4.47 -7.49 -3.31
CA SER A 192 4.87 -8.88 -3.56
C SER A 192 6.19 -8.96 -4.32
N LEU A 193 6.29 -8.24 -5.44
CA LEU A 193 7.51 -8.21 -6.24
C LEU A 193 8.66 -7.60 -5.43
N THR A 194 8.44 -6.47 -4.75
CA THR A 194 9.46 -5.78 -3.94
C THR A 194 10.03 -6.69 -2.84
N PHE A 195 9.16 -7.37 -2.09
CA PHE A 195 9.57 -8.31 -1.06
C PHE A 195 10.28 -9.51 -1.70
N ASN A 196 9.75 -10.12 -2.77
CA ASN A 196 10.41 -11.26 -3.43
C ASN A 196 11.84 -10.94 -3.93
N PHE A 197 12.11 -9.71 -4.36
CA PHE A 197 13.47 -9.28 -4.76
C PHE A 197 14.44 -9.14 -3.59
N ALA A 198 13.96 -9.01 -2.35
CA ALA A 198 14.78 -8.85 -1.15
C ALA A 198 15.26 -10.19 -0.54
N PHE A 199 14.77 -11.34 -1.02
CA PHE A 199 15.07 -12.65 -0.40
C PHE A 199 15.87 -13.60 -1.28
N ALA A 200 16.41 -14.62 -0.61
CA ALA A 200 17.34 -15.59 -1.18
C ALA A 200 16.76 -16.34 -2.40
N ALA A 201 17.38 -16.11 -3.54
CA ALA A 201 17.08 -16.77 -4.80
C ALA A 201 18.10 -17.87 -5.10
N ILE A 202 17.63 -19.05 -5.53
CA ILE A 202 18.52 -20.09 -6.11
C ILE A 202 19.12 -19.59 -7.43
N ASN A 203 18.33 -18.86 -8.21
CA ASN A 203 18.69 -18.34 -9.53
C ASN A 203 18.68 -16.80 -9.54
N PRO A 204 19.60 -16.13 -8.82
CA PRO A 204 19.62 -14.67 -8.71
C PRO A 204 19.71 -13.97 -10.07
N ARG A 205 20.35 -14.61 -11.05
CA ARG A 205 20.41 -14.13 -12.42
C ARG A 205 19.07 -13.92 -13.09
N TYR A 206 18.06 -14.72 -12.74
CA TYR A 206 16.72 -14.53 -13.25
C TYR A 206 16.16 -13.19 -12.76
N LEU A 207 16.41 -12.84 -11.48
CA LEU A 207 15.99 -11.57 -10.90
C LEU A 207 16.78 -10.40 -11.49
N GLU A 208 18.11 -10.54 -11.63
CA GLU A 208 18.95 -9.54 -12.31
C GLU A 208 18.47 -9.34 -13.75
N THR A 209 18.28 -10.42 -14.52
CA THR A 209 17.76 -10.32 -15.89
C THR A 209 16.35 -9.75 -15.89
N LEU A 210 15.50 -10.09 -14.93
CA LEU A 210 14.17 -9.50 -14.81
C LEU A 210 14.27 -8.00 -14.51
N LEU A 211 15.27 -7.52 -13.77
CA LEU A 211 15.57 -6.10 -13.58
C LEU A 211 16.10 -5.47 -14.89
N LEU A 212 16.90 -6.19 -15.67
CA LEU A 212 17.61 -5.70 -16.87
C LEU A 212 16.88 -5.79 -18.20
N ARG A 213 15.91 -6.68 -18.34
CA ARG A 213 15.41 -7.13 -19.65
C ARG A 213 14.51 -6.12 -20.35
N ASN A 214 14.19 -4.99 -19.74
CA ASN A 214 13.34 -3.99 -20.34
C ASN A 214 14.09 -2.64 -20.40
N ASN A 215 14.08 -1.98 -21.56
CA ASN A 215 14.69 -0.67 -21.82
C ASN A 215 14.65 0.31 -20.62
N PHE A 216 15.57 1.27 -20.52
CA PHE A 216 15.58 2.35 -19.51
C PHE A 216 14.20 3.03 -19.28
N GLY A 217 13.33 3.09 -20.30
CA GLY A 217 11.93 3.54 -20.17
C GLY A 217 10.95 2.62 -19.41
N ASP A 218 11.34 1.39 -19.06
CA ASP A 218 10.60 0.42 -18.24
C ASP A 218 11.18 0.31 -16.81
N GLU A 219 12.42 0.69 -16.60
CA GLU A 219 13.01 0.88 -15.26
C GLU A 219 12.45 2.14 -14.59
N ALA A 220 12.26 3.19 -15.41
CA ALA A 220 11.39 4.33 -15.13
C ALA A 220 9.98 3.91 -14.66
N ILE A 221 9.40 2.85 -15.26
CA ILE A 221 8.10 2.30 -14.87
C ILE A 221 8.14 1.62 -13.51
N ARG A 222 9.25 1.03 -13.07
CA ARG A 222 9.36 0.33 -11.76
C ARG A 222 9.46 1.30 -10.59
N LEU A 223 10.30 2.33 -10.72
CA LEU A 223 10.41 3.41 -9.74
C LEU A 223 9.14 4.27 -9.67
N ASP A 224 8.53 4.60 -10.82
CA ASP A 224 7.26 5.35 -10.83
C ASP A 224 6.07 4.48 -10.40
N SER A 225 6.05 3.17 -10.65
CA SER A 225 4.89 2.35 -10.30
C SER A 225 4.77 2.20 -8.79
N ASN A 226 5.79 1.74 -8.06
CA ASN A 226 5.62 1.41 -6.64
C ASN A 226 5.13 2.61 -5.80
N TYR A 227 5.65 3.80 -6.12
CA TYR A 227 5.37 5.03 -5.41
C TYR A 227 4.16 5.83 -5.98
N ASN A 228 3.69 5.60 -7.21
CA ASN A 228 2.45 6.27 -7.67
C ASN A 228 1.20 5.40 -7.52
N ILE A 229 1.34 4.09 -7.28
CA ILE A 229 0.22 3.15 -7.16
C ILE A 229 -0.78 3.54 -6.05
N VAL A 230 -0.37 4.25 -5.00
CA VAL A 230 -1.32 4.65 -3.93
C VAL A 230 -2.08 5.95 -4.21
N GLN A 231 -1.62 6.75 -5.18
CA GLN A 231 -2.21 8.06 -5.53
C GLN A 231 -3.70 7.97 -5.94
N PRO A 232 -4.17 6.96 -6.70
CA PRO A 232 -5.59 6.75 -6.99
C PRO A 232 -6.47 6.71 -5.75
N THR A 233 -6.03 6.05 -4.68
CA THR A 233 -6.85 5.91 -3.48
C THR A 233 -6.97 7.25 -2.74
N LEU A 234 -5.87 8.02 -2.63
CA LEU A 234 -5.88 9.38 -2.05
C LEU A 234 -6.77 10.32 -2.87
N LEU A 235 -6.67 10.24 -4.20
CA LEU A 235 -7.51 11.01 -5.11
C LEU A 235 -9.00 10.74 -4.87
N ILE A 236 -9.39 9.46 -4.87
CA ILE A 236 -10.79 9.04 -4.68
C ILE A 236 -11.28 9.43 -3.29
N SER A 237 -10.41 9.34 -2.28
CA SER A 237 -10.70 9.77 -0.90
C SER A 237 -11.08 11.25 -0.84
N SER A 238 -10.27 12.13 -1.44
CA SER A 238 -10.53 13.57 -1.49
C SER A 238 -11.69 13.95 -2.43
N TRP A 239 -11.90 13.20 -3.50
CA TRP A 239 -13.07 13.34 -4.38
C TRP A 239 -14.37 13.11 -3.63
N LEU A 240 -14.49 11.97 -2.95
CA LEU A 240 -15.69 11.63 -2.20
C LEU A 240 -15.90 12.57 -1.02
N LEU A 241 -14.83 13.05 -0.38
CA LEU A 241 -14.92 14.12 0.62
C LEU A 241 -15.59 15.36 0.01
N THR A 242 -15.06 15.85 -1.10
CA THR A 242 -15.56 17.06 -1.77
C THR A 242 -17.01 16.93 -2.18
N TYR A 243 -17.38 15.85 -2.87
CA TYR A 243 -18.76 15.63 -3.30
C TYR A 243 -19.74 15.58 -2.11
N ASN A 244 -19.42 14.83 -1.06
CA ASN A 244 -20.29 14.69 0.10
C ASN A 244 -20.41 15.99 0.91
N VAL A 245 -19.33 16.75 1.06
CA VAL A 245 -19.36 18.05 1.74
C VAL A 245 -20.18 19.05 0.94
N LEU A 246 -19.98 19.16 -0.37
CA LEU A 246 -20.75 20.09 -1.21
C LEU A 246 -22.25 19.75 -1.21
N LYS A 247 -22.62 18.47 -1.35
CA LYS A 247 -24.03 18.01 -1.27
C LYS A 247 -24.68 18.35 0.07
N GLU A 248 -23.96 18.18 1.19
CA GLU A 248 -24.50 18.53 2.51
C GLU A 248 -24.56 20.04 2.76
N CYS A 249 -23.58 20.80 2.27
CA CYS A 249 -23.53 22.26 2.40
C CYS A 249 -24.56 22.97 1.53
N GLU A 250 -24.93 22.40 0.37
CA GLU A 250 -26.05 22.88 -0.46
C GLU A 250 -27.36 22.92 0.34
N VAL A 251 -27.61 21.87 1.15
CA VAL A 251 -28.80 21.78 2.02
C VAL A 251 -28.65 22.64 3.27
N ARG A 252 -27.51 22.58 3.96
CA ARG A 252 -27.30 23.26 5.25
C ARG A 252 -27.04 24.78 5.13
N ARG A 253 -26.61 25.25 3.95
CA ARG A 253 -26.16 26.62 3.66
C ARG A 253 -25.06 27.20 4.57
N LYS A 254 -24.47 26.41 5.45
CA LYS A 254 -23.42 26.83 6.40
C LYS A 254 -22.39 25.71 6.59
N MET A 255 -21.14 26.09 6.78
CA MET A 255 -20.05 25.16 7.11
C MET A 255 -19.25 25.65 8.33
N PRO A 256 -19.80 25.52 9.55
CA PRO A 256 -19.10 25.93 10.77
C PRO A 256 -17.91 25.00 11.06
N VAL A 257 -16.94 25.47 11.85
CA VAL A 257 -15.77 24.66 12.24
C VAL A 257 -16.17 23.37 12.96
N SER A 258 -17.25 23.37 13.74
CA SER A 258 -17.79 22.17 14.39
C SER A 258 -18.19 21.07 13.40
N TYR A 259 -18.58 21.43 12.17
CA TYR A 259 -18.84 20.47 11.10
C TYR A 259 -17.56 19.77 10.66
N LEU A 260 -16.45 20.51 10.50
CA LEU A 260 -15.13 19.96 10.15
C LEU A 260 -14.68 18.98 11.22
N VAL A 261 -14.74 19.37 12.50
CA VAL A 261 -14.36 18.53 13.64
C VAL A 261 -15.16 17.23 13.64
N ARG A 262 -16.48 17.29 13.45
CA ARG A 262 -17.34 16.10 13.38
C ARG A 262 -16.98 15.19 12.21
N ARG A 263 -16.69 15.76 11.03
CA ARG A 263 -16.28 15.01 9.83
C ARG A 263 -14.93 14.31 10.03
N PHE A 264 -13.96 15.02 10.59
CA PHE A 264 -12.64 14.47 10.89
C PHE A 264 -12.73 13.29 11.85
N TRP A 265 -13.38 13.46 13.01
CA TRP A 265 -13.53 12.38 14.00
C TRP A 265 -14.34 11.21 13.47
N SER A 266 -15.36 11.49 12.63
CA SER A 266 -16.07 10.41 11.94
C SER A 266 -15.11 9.56 11.09
N ARG A 267 -14.15 10.16 10.39
CA ARG A 267 -13.17 9.39 9.62
C ARG A 267 -12.17 8.68 10.52
N TYR A 268 -11.64 9.35 11.55
CA TYR A 268 -10.72 8.76 12.53
C TYR A 268 -11.29 7.46 13.12
N PHE A 269 -12.49 7.51 13.69
CA PHE A 269 -13.13 6.34 14.31
C PHE A 269 -13.56 5.26 13.32
N ARG A 270 -13.52 5.54 12.00
CA ARG A 270 -13.71 4.51 10.98
C ARG A 270 -12.41 3.72 10.73
N LEU A 271 -11.27 4.38 10.73
CA LEU A 271 -9.98 3.78 10.40
C LEU A 271 -9.26 3.19 11.63
N ALA A 272 -9.24 3.91 12.74
CA ALA A 272 -8.44 3.54 13.92
C ALA A 272 -8.72 2.13 14.47
N PRO A 273 -9.98 1.64 14.60
CA PRO A 273 -10.24 0.37 15.28
C PRO A 273 -9.62 -0.85 14.58
N CYS A 274 -9.77 -0.97 13.26
CA CYS A 274 -9.23 -2.13 12.54
C CYS A 274 -7.70 -2.08 12.50
N MET A 275 -7.13 -0.89 12.34
CA MET A 275 -5.69 -0.71 12.42
C MET A 275 -5.15 -1.08 13.80
N ALA A 276 -5.82 -0.70 14.88
CA ALA A 276 -5.43 -1.06 16.25
C ALA A 276 -5.39 -2.58 16.47
N VAL A 277 -6.36 -3.32 15.93
CA VAL A 277 -6.40 -4.79 16.01
C VAL A 277 -5.20 -5.41 15.29
N VAL A 278 -4.87 -4.89 14.11
CA VAL A 278 -3.75 -5.37 13.31
C VAL A 278 -2.41 -5.07 13.99
N LEU A 279 -2.26 -3.86 14.57
CA LEU A 279 -1.07 -3.50 15.36
C LEU A 279 -0.91 -4.39 16.59
N LEU A 280 -2.02 -4.67 17.28
CA LEU A 280 -2.03 -5.54 18.45
C LEU A 280 -1.61 -6.96 18.06
N TYR A 281 -2.10 -7.48 16.94
CA TYR A 281 -1.69 -8.78 16.40
C TYR A 281 -0.17 -8.83 16.12
N SER A 282 0.40 -7.84 15.43
CA SER A 282 1.84 -7.76 15.17
C SER A 282 2.66 -7.63 16.45
N ALA A 283 2.16 -6.86 17.41
CA ALA A 283 2.81 -6.62 18.69
C ALA A 283 2.67 -7.78 19.69
N THR A 284 1.90 -8.84 19.40
CA THR A 284 1.67 -9.92 20.38
C THR A 284 1.69 -11.32 19.75
N TRP A 285 0.76 -11.61 18.84
CA TRP A 285 0.53 -12.98 18.36
C TRP A 285 1.50 -13.41 17.28
N MET A 286 1.88 -12.48 16.40
CA MET A 286 2.64 -12.81 15.20
C MET A 286 3.93 -13.59 15.47
N PRO A 287 4.78 -13.23 16.46
CA PRO A 287 6.01 -13.99 16.79
C PRO A 287 5.81 -15.47 17.12
N HIS A 288 4.65 -15.85 17.65
CA HIS A 288 4.41 -17.17 18.24
C HIS A 288 3.74 -18.17 17.28
N LEU A 289 3.47 -17.78 16.03
CA LEU A 289 2.72 -18.63 15.10
C LEU A 289 3.54 -19.78 14.55
N THR A 290 4.82 -19.55 14.33
CA THR A 290 5.76 -20.46 13.66
C THR A 290 7.17 -19.88 13.80
N ASP A 291 8.14 -20.64 13.33
CA ASP A 291 9.55 -20.31 13.21
C ASP A 291 10.00 -20.32 11.73
N GLY A 292 11.27 -19.96 11.49
CA GLY A 292 11.92 -20.11 10.19
C GLY A 292 13.28 -19.40 10.11
N PRO A 293 14.10 -19.73 9.08
CA PRO A 293 15.46 -19.20 8.86
C PRO A 293 15.59 -17.68 8.97
N VAL A 294 14.56 -16.96 8.52
CA VAL A 294 14.55 -15.50 8.40
C VAL A 294 13.42 -14.87 9.23
N TRP A 295 12.85 -15.64 10.16
CA TRP A 295 11.71 -15.21 10.99
C TRP A 295 12.05 -13.99 11.84
N ASP A 296 13.26 -13.93 12.38
CA ASP A 296 13.72 -12.84 13.24
C ASP A 296 13.67 -11.50 12.50
N HIS A 297 14.33 -11.42 11.33
CA HIS A 297 14.32 -10.23 10.49
C HIS A 297 12.95 -9.91 9.87
N THR A 298 12.15 -10.94 9.60
CA THR A 298 10.88 -10.77 8.88
C THR A 298 9.68 -10.59 9.81
N VAL A 299 9.77 -10.90 11.10
CA VAL A 299 8.63 -10.84 12.03
C VAL A 299 9.03 -10.25 13.37
N LEU A 300 10.12 -10.71 13.99
CA LEU A 300 10.52 -10.24 15.32
C LEU A 300 10.95 -8.78 15.32
N ASP A 301 11.68 -8.32 14.31
CA ASP A 301 12.07 -6.91 14.19
C ASP A 301 10.85 -5.98 14.17
N GLU A 302 9.82 -6.32 13.38
CA GLU A 302 8.60 -5.51 13.37
C GLU A 302 7.80 -5.66 14.66
N HIS A 303 7.76 -6.85 15.25
CA HIS A 303 7.13 -7.05 16.55
C HIS A 303 7.73 -6.10 17.60
N GLN A 304 9.06 -6.01 17.68
CA GLN A 304 9.75 -5.12 18.61
C GLN A 304 9.43 -3.65 18.32
N MET A 305 9.47 -3.24 17.04
CA MET A 305 9.08 -1.87 16.66
C MET A 305 7.63 -1.57 17.02
N CYS A 306 6.72 -2.53 16.84
CA CYS A 306 5.32 -2.40 17.22
C CYS A 306 5.13 -2.32 18.74
N ARG A 307 5.82 -3.14 19.54
CA ARG A 307 5.79 -3.03 21.01
C ARG A 307 6.23 -1.64 21.50
N ARG A 308 7.24 -1.05 20.86
CA ARG A 308 7.79 0.26 21.24
C ARG A 308 6.94 1.43 20.74
N ASN A 309 6.47 1.37 19.49
CA ASN A 309 5.95 2.52 18.74
C ASN A 309 4.47 2.40 18.32
N TRP A 310 3.70 1.40 18.79
CA TRP A 310 2.29 1.23 18.40
C TRP A 310 1.42 2.48 18.62
N TRP A 311 1.65 3.23 19.70
CA TRP A 311 0.85 4.40 20.06
C TRP A 311 0.95 5.52 19.01
N ILE A 312 2.08 5.64 18.32
CA ILE A 312 2.30 6.64 17.25
C ILE A 312 1.38 6.36 16.06
N ASN A 313 1.12 5.07 15.77
CA ASN A 313 0.19 4.68 14.72
C ASN A 313 -1.24 5.10 15.05
N LEU A 314 -1.68 5.03 16.32
CA LEU A 314 -3.03 5.47 16.72
C LEU A 314 -3.21 6.99 16.65
N LEU A 315 -2.11 7.75 16.73
CA LEU A 315 -2.09 9.19 16.45
C LEU A 315 -2.01 9.50 14.94
N PHE A 316 -1.78 8.48 14.09
CA PHE A 316 -1.53 8.62 12.66
C PHE A 316 -0.34 9.55 12.36
N LEU A 317 0.73 9.44 13.16
CA LEU A 317 1.97 10.22 13.02
C LEU A 317 3.19 9.35 12.66
N HIS A 318 3.01 8.05 12.45
CA HIS A 318 4.09 7.09 12.20
C HIS A 318 4.81 7.36 10.87
N ASN A 319 4.16 8.02 9.91
CA ASN A 319 4.81 8.44 8.68
C ASN A 319 5.84 9.57 8.86
N PHE A 320 5.96 10.18 10.05
CA PHE A 320 7.03 11.11 10.37
C PHE A 320 8.25 10.44 11.03
N GLN A 321 8.12 9.19 11.46
CA GLN A 321 9.25 8.44 12.01
C GLN A 321 10.25 8.09 10.92
N HIS A 322 11.48 7.77 11.30
CA HIS A 322 12.44 7.18 10.38
C HIS A 322 11.97 5.78 9.95
N SER A 323 12.08 5.41 8.66
CA SER A 323 11.45 4.19 8.12
C SER A 323 11.76 2.88 8.87
N PRO A 324 12.99 2.60 9.31
CA PRO A 324 13.32 1.41 10.09
C PRO A 324 12.64 1.34 11.48
N GLU A 325 12.26 2.48 12.05
CA GLU A 325 11.63 2.54 13.39
C GLU A 325 10.10 2.42 13.34
N MET A 326 9.53 2.36 12.13
CA MET A 326 8.09 2.30 11.94
C MET A 326 7.53 0.91 12.28
N CYS A 327 6.45 0.89 13.05
CA CYS A 327 5.61 -0.31 13.13
C CYS A 327 4.67 -0.37 11.92
N GLY A 328 4.77 -1.43 11.12
CA GLY A 328 4.00 -1.60 9.89
C GLY A 328 4.37 -0.58 8.83
N MET A 329 5.47 -0.82 8.10
CA MET A 329 5.96 0.12 7.09
C MET A 329 4.84 0.54 6.14
N HIS A 330 4.04 -0.40 5.63
CA HIS A 330 2.91 -0.12 4.72
C HIS A 330 1.87 0.83 5.30
N LEU A 331 1.67 0.88 6.62
CA LEU A 331 0.62 1.69 7.23
C LEU A 331 0.83 3.20 7.02
N TRP A 332 2.01 3.64 6.58
CA TRP A 332 2.34 5.06 6.31
C TRP A 332 1.25 5.75 5.47
N PHE A 333 0.68 5.04 4.51
CA PHE A 333 -0.35 5.53 3.60
C PHE A 333 -1.63 5.95 4.34
N ILE A 334 -2.02 5.19 5.37
CA ILE A 334 -3.26 5.45 6.11
C ILE A 334 -3.12 6.72 6.95
N ALA A 335 -1.92 6.97 7.51
CA ALA A 335 -1.60 8.26 8.13
C ALA A 335 -1.73 9.41 7.15
N VAL A 336 -1.13 9.28 5.97
CA VAL A 336 -1.24 10.31 4.93
C VAL A 336 -2.70 10.54 4.50
N ASP A 337 -3.50 9.49 4.33
CA ASP A 337 -4.91 9.63 3.96
C ASP A 337 -5.73 10.40 5.01
N LEU A 338 -5.52 10.14 6.30
CA LEU A 338 -6.19 10.90 7.37
C LEU A 338 -5.70 12.35 7.45
N GLN A 339 -4.38 12.57 7.33
CA GLN A 339 -3.77 13.91 7.32
C GLN A 339 -4.27 14.74 6.12
N LEU A 340 -4.29 14.16 4.91
CA LEU A 340 -4.82 14.80 3.71
C LEU A 340 -6.33 15.00 3.76
N HIS A 341 -7.07 14.14 4.48
CA HIS A 341 -8.49 14.39 4.72
C HIS A 341 -8.72 15.64 5.57
N LEU A 342 -7.91 15.85 6.62
CA LEU A 342 -7.95 17.07 7.43
C LEU A 342 -7.60 18.30 6.58
N ILE A 343 -6.50 18.24 5.83
CA ILE A 343 -6.09 19.31 4.90
C ILE A 343 -7.20 19.60 3.89
N GLY A 344 -7.82 18.55 3.32
CA GLY A 344 -8.93 18.70 2.38
C GLY A 344 -10.17 19.37 2.98
N LEU A 345 -10.52 19.06 4.23
CA LEU A 345 -11.59 19.74 4.97
C LEU A 345 -11.29 21.23 5.15
N ILE A 346 -10.04 21.58 5.50
CA ILE A 346 -9.60 22.97 5.65
C ILE A 346 -9.64 23.70 4.29
N ILE A 347 -9.14 23.09 3.22
CA ILE A 347 -9.18 23.66 1.88
C ILE A 347 -10.63 23.93 1.46
N LEU A 348 -11.54 22.96 1.63
CA LEU A 348 -12.96 23.14 1.32
C LEU A 348 -13.58 24.27 2.14
N TRP A 349 -13.17 24.44 3.40
CA TRP A 349 -13.60 25.56 4.25
C TRP A 349 -13.13 26.92 3.73
N VAL A 350 -11.87 27.03 3.32
CA VAL A 350 -11.37 28.25 2.69
C VAL A 350 -12.09 28.53 1.37
N ILE A 351 -12.32 27.51 0.52
CA ILE A 351 -13.04 27.67 -0.76
C ILE A 351 -14.47 28.16 -0.52
N TRP A 352 -15.16 27.58 0.47
CA TRP A 352 -16.55 27.92 0.78
C TRP A 352 -16.70 29.38 1.24
N HIS A 353 -15.80 29.86 2.09
CA HIS A 353 -15.86 31.23 2.63
C HIS A 353 -15.15 32.28 1.75
N TYR A 354 -14.11 31.89 1.03
CA TYR A 354 -13.25 32.78 0.24
C TYR A 354 -13.00 32.23 -1.17
N PRO A 355 -14.03 32.06 -2.01
CA PRO A 355 -13.90 31.41 -3.32
C PRO A 355 -12.89 32.10 -4.26
N ARG A 356 -12.71 33.42 -4.12
CA ARG A 356 -11.73 34.20 -4.90
C ARG A 356 -10.27 33.84 -4.62
N LYS A 357 -9.97 33.29 -3.44
CA LYS A 357 -8.60 32.91 -3.03
C LYS A 357 -8.21 31.48 -3.43
N THR A 358 -9.15 30.71 -3.99
CA THR A 358 -8.95 29.29 -4.34
C THR A 358 -7.75 29.06 -5.25
N PHE A 359 -7.62 29.87 -6.31
CA PHE A 359 -6.53 29.74 -7.27
C PHE A 359 -5.15 29.94 -6.62
N TRP A 360 -5.01 30.99 -5.80
CA TRP A 360 -3.78 31.28 -5.07
C TRP A 360 -3.43 30.21 -4.04
N LEU A 361 -4.43 29.66 -3.34
CA LEU A 361 -4.25 28.56 -2.39
C LEU A 361 -3.74 27.28 -3.09
N PHE A 362 -4.35 26.93 -4.23
CA PHE A 362 -3.95 25.73 -4.98
C PHE A 362 -2.54 25.90 -5.56
N GLY A 363 -2.27 27.06 -6.16
CA GLY A 363 -0.97 27.38 -6.74
C GLY A 363 0.14 27.34 -5.69
N SER A 364 -0.05 27.97 -4.53
CA SER A 364 0.98 27.99 -3.48
C SER A 364 1.27 26.60 -2.91
N MET A 365 0.24 25.80 -2.61
CA MET A 365 0.43 24.43 -2.11
C MET A 365 1.14 23.54 -3.12
N TRP A 366 0.81 23.66 -4.41
CA TRP A 366 1.47 22.90 -5.47
C TRP A 366 2.93 23.33 -5.66
N ILE A 367 3.22 24.63 -5.66
CA ILE A 367 4.59 25.16 -5.75
C ILE A 367 5.43 24.68 -4.56
N CYS A 368 4.90 24.77 -3.34
CA CYS A 368 5.58 24.26 -2.14
C CYS A 368 5.89 22.76 -2.23
N HIS A 369 4.96 21.97 -2.77
CA HIS A 369 5.18 20.55 -3.02
C HIS A 369 6.33 20.31 -4.01
N VAL A 370 6.30 21.00 -5.17
CA VAL A 370 7.34 20.87 -6.20
C VAL A 370 8.71 21.25 -5.67
N ILE A 371 8.81 22.40 -5.00
CA ILE A 371 10.04 22.89 -4.37
C ILE A 371 10.56 21.87 -3.35
N TYR A 372 9.71 21.42 -2.43
CA TYR A 372 10.12 20.48 -1.39
C TYR A 372 10.69 19.17 -1.97
N VAL A 373 9.97 18.54 -2.89
CA VAL A 373 10.40 17.27 -3.48
C VAL A 373 11.68 17.48 -4.30
N PHE A 374 11.74 18.55 -5.10
CA PHE A 374 12.92 18.86 -5.91
C PHE A 374 14.18 18.99 -5.04
N PHE A 375 14.15 19.84 -4.00
CA PHE A 375 15.32 20.07 -3.15
C PHE A 375 15.74 18.83 -2.35
N ARG A 376 14.79 18.03 -1.87
CA ARG A 376 15.10 16.79 -1.13
C ARG A 376 15.78 15.75 -2.01
N ILE A 377 15.32 15.59 -3.24
CA ILE A 377 15.89 14.64 -4.19
C ILE A 377 17.24 15.15 -4.71
N TYR A 378 17.31 16.42 -5.13
CA TYR A 378 18.52 17.02 -5.71
C TYR A 378 19.73 16.99 -4.77
N LYS A 379 19.52 17.26 -3.47
CA LYS A 379 20.63 17.39 -2.50
C LYS A 379 21.24 16.05 -2.07
N ARG A 380 20.51 14.95 -2.21
CA ARG A 380 20.80 13.70 -1.47
C ARG A 380 20.97 12.46 -2.35
N ILE A 381 20.58 12.51 -3.62
CA ILE A 381 20.54 11.30 -4.45
C ILE A 381 21.50 11.45 -5.64
N ASN A 382 22.55 10.64 -5.64
CA ASN A 382 23.31 10.34 -6.85
C ASN A 382 22.50 9.32 -7.67
N PHE A 383 22.18 9.67 -8.91
CA PHE A 383 21.28 8.93 -9.80
C PHE A 383 21.58 7.42 -9.96
N ILE A 384 22.85 7.03 -9.86
CA ILE A 384 23.32 5.64 -10.03
C ILE A 384 22.68 4.71 -8.97
N ASP A 385 22.48 5.19 -7.74
CA ASP A 385 21.98 4.38 -6.63
C ASP A 385 20.45 4.20 -6.63
N LEU A 386 19.73 5.05 -7.37
CA LEU A 386 18.26 5.04 -7.41
C LEU A 386 17.71 4.00 -8.40
N LEU A 387 18.41 3.77 -9.51
CA LEU A 387 17.88 2.99 -10.64
C LEU A 387 17.81 1.49 -10.36
N TYR A 388 18.76 0.94 -9.60
CA TYR A 388 18.94 -0.51 -9.52
C TYR A 388 18.68 -1.03 -8.11
N GLN A 389 17.48 -1.58 -7.95
CA GLN A 389 16.99 -2.26 -6.74
C GLN A 389 17.92 -3.40 -6.26
N SER A 390 18.86 -3.86 -7.09
CA SER A 390 19.85 -4.92 -6.82
C SER A 390 21.08 -4.46 -6.04
N GLN A 391 21.30 -3.16 -5.83
CA GLN A 391 22.54 -2.63 -5.23
C GLN A 391 22.35 -1.79 -3.97
N PHE A 392 21.17 -1.80 -3.32
CA PHE A 392 20.90 -0.89 -2.21
C PHE A 392 22.06 -0.75 -1.21
N ASP A 393 22.65 0.43 -1.23
CA ASP A 393 23.02 1.09 0.02
C ASP A 393 21.70 1.36 0.74
N GLU A 394 21.50 0.67 1.87
CA GLU A 394 20.25 0.66 2.64
C GLU A 394 19.81 2.10 2.99
N GLU A 395 20.80 3.00 3.15
CA GLU A 395 20.60 4.40 3.51
C GLU A 395 19.83 5.19 2.44
N ASN A 396 20.15 4.99 1.16
CA ASN A 396 19.50 5.71 0.05
C ASN A 396 18.03 5.29 -0.12
N PHE A 397 17.72 3.99 0.03
CA PHE A 397 16.33 3.49 0.03
C PHE A 397 15.49 4.15 1.12
N VAL A 398 16.07 4.20 2.32
CA VAL A 398 15.43 4.74 3.50
C VAL A 398 15.15 6.23 3.30
N GLU A 399 16.06 6.99 2.69
CA GLU A 399 15.83 8.41 2.39
C GLU A 399 14.69 8.62 1.39
N ILE A 400 14.64 7.87 0.28
CA ILE A 400 13.54 7.98 -0.71
C ILE A 400 12.21 7.64 -0.04
N SER A 401 12.17 6.56 0.73
CA SER A 401 11.01 6.14 1.52
C SER A 401 10.55 7.24 2.46
N ASN A 402 11.50 7.92 3.14
CA ASN A 402 11.23 9.03 4.05
C ASN A 402 10.67 10.27 3.34
N VAL A 403 11.14 10.63 2.14
CA VAL A 403 10.57 11.73 1.35
C VAL A 403 9.17 11.37 0.87
N TYR A 404 8.99 10.11 0.48
CA TYR A 404 7.80 9.64 -0.19
C TYR A 404 6.56 9.56 0.74
N LYS A 405 6.76 9.12 1.98
CA LYS A 405 5.68 8.86 2.95
C LYS A 405 5.06 10.09 3.63
N LEU A 406 5.60 11.28 3.37
CA LEU A 406 5.15 12.52 3.99
C LEU A 406 3.90 13.08 3.31
N CYS A 407 3.00 13.70 4.06
CA CYS A 407 1.73 14.20 3.50
C CYS A 407 1.90 15.32 2.47
N TRP A 408 2.88 16.23 2.67
CA TRP A 408 3.17 17.30 1.71
C TRP A 408 3.73 16.78 0.38
N SER A 409 4.38 15.61 0.38
CA SER A 409 4.77 14.91 -0.85
C SER A 409 3.58 14.34 -1.62
N ASN A 410 2.38 14.29 -1.01
CA ASN A 410 1.16 13.73 -1.58
C ASN A 410 0.05 14.77 -1.78
N ILE A 411 0.38 16.07 -1.69
CA ILE A 411 -0.53 17.20 -1.96
C ILE A 411 -1.23 17.13 -3.34
N PRO A 412 -0.57 16.70 -4.44
CA PRO A 412 -1.25 16.63 -5.73
C PRO A 412 -2.53 15.79 -5.71
N ALA A 413 -2.58 14.71 -4.92
CA ALA A 413 -3.76 13.87 -4.81
C ALA A 413 -4.95 14.57 -4.15
N VAL A 414 -4.73 15.36 -3.09
CA VAL A 414 -5.82 16.11 -2.45
C VAL A 414 -6.32 17.24 -3.33
N LEU A 415 -5.42 17.98 -4.00
CA LEU A 415 -5.79 19.04 -4.94
C LEU A 415 -6.56 18.49 -6.14
N GLY A 416 -6.07 17.38 -6.72
CA GLY A 416 -6.75 16.68 -7.79
C GLY A 416 -8.12 16.17 -7.35
N GLY A 417 -8.22 15.56 -6.17
CA GLY A 417 -9.48 14.99 -5.69
C GLY A 417 -10.53 16.06 -5.43
N ILE A 418 -10.13 17.20 -4.88
CA ILE A 418 -11.03 18.35 -4.74
C ILE A 418 -11.48 18.88 -6.10
N THR A 419 -10.55 19.01 -7.05
CA THR A 419 -10.85 19.48 -8.41
C THR A 419 -11.85 18.57 -9.12
N TYR A 420 -11.54 17.28 -9.25
CA TYR A 420 -12.41 16.33 -9.94
C TYR A 420 -13.73 16.08 -9.20
N GLY A 421 -13.71 16.09 -7.86
CA GLY A 421 -14.92 16.01 -7.04
C GLY A 421 -15.86 17.19 -7.26
N TYR A 422 -15.32 18.41 -7.36
CA TYR A 422 -16.09 19.61 -7.69
C TYR A 422 -16.63 19.57 -9.12
N ILE A 423 -15.82 19.16 -10.10
CA ILE A 423 -16.25 19.01 -11.50
C ILE A 423 -17.41 18.01 -11.58
N PHE A 424 -17.28 16.84 -10.94
CA PHE A 424 -18.38 15.87 -10.89
C PHE A 424 -19.63 16.46 -10.24
N TYR A 425 -19.52 17.10 -9.08
CA TYR A 425 -20.65 17.73 -8.41
C TYR A 425 -21.40 18.73 -9.32
N LYS A 426 -20.67 19.59 -10.03
CA LYS A 426 -21.25 20.64 -10.90
C LYS A 426 -21.82 20.09 -12.21
N TYR A 427 -21.24 19.03 -12.74
CA TYR A 427 -21.52 18.56 -14.09
C TYR A 427 -22.12 17.15 -14.19
N LYS A 428 -22.42 16.48 -13.07
CA LYS A 428 -23.06 15.15 -13.04
C LYS A 428 -24.35 15.04 -13.88
N ASN A 429 -25.09 16.14 -14.01
CA ASN A 429 -26.34 16.21 -14.78
C ASN A 429 -26.14 16.70 -16.23
N LYS A 430 -24.90 16.95 -16.67
CA LYS A 430 -24.57 17.50 -17.99
C LYS A 430 -23.79 16.49 -18.83
N LYS A 431 -24.04 16.46 -20.14
CA LYS A 431 -23.32 15.58 -21.08
C LYS A 431 -22.00 16.22 -21.54
N LEU A 432 -20.94 16.20 -20.73
CA LEU A 432 -19.62 16.71 -21.14
C LEU A 432 -19.05 16.00 -22.38
N PHE A 433 -19.23 14.68 -22.44
CA PHE A 433 -18.67 13.83 -23.50
C PHE A 433 -19.68 13.57 -24.63
N ALA A 434 -20.47 14.59 -25.01
CA ALA A 434 -21.49 14.45 -26.04
C ALA A 434 -20.91 14.22 -27.45
N LYS A 435 -19.73 14.79 -27.76
CA LYS A 435 -19.07 14.66 -29.06
C LYS A 435 -18.05 13.53 -29.06
N LYS A 436 -17.94 12.79 -30.17
CA LYS A 436 -16.91 11.75 -30.35
C LYS A 436 -15.49 12.30 -30.15
N THR A 437 -15.25 13.54 -30.56
CA THR A 437 -13.97 14.24 -30.34
C THR A 437 -13.62 14.38 -28.87
N HIS A 438 -14.59 14.67 -28.00
CA HIS A 438 -14.35 14.76 -26.55
C HIS A 438 -14.00 13.40 -25.95
N VAL A 439 -14.61 12.31 -26.43
CA VAL A 439 -14.30 10.94 -25.99
C VAL A 439 -12.89 10.53 -26.44
N VAL A 440 -12.51 10.86 -27.67
CA VAL A 440 -11.15 10.59 -28.18
C VAL A 440 -10.11 11.40 -27.38
N LEU A 441 -10.35 12.70 -27.16
CA LEU A 441 -9.49 13.54 -26.33
C LEU A 441 -9.40 13.01 -24.89
N TRP A 442 -10.51 12.51 -24.33
CA TRP A 442 -10.51 11.87 -23.02
C TRP A 442 -9.58 10.65 -22.97
N TRP A 443 -9.63 9.75 -23.96
CA TRP A 443 -8.69 8.62 -24.04
C TRP A 443 -7.25 9.10 -24.20
N ILE A 444 -6.98 10.03 -25.11
CA ILE A 444 -5.63 10.54 -25.36
C ILE A 444 -5.06 11.24 -24.13
N LEU A 445 -5.82 12.13 -23.48
CA LEU A 445 -5.34 12.88 -22.32
C LEU A 445 -5.19 11.98 -21.10
N SER A 446 -6.10 11.03 -20.91
CA SER A 446 -5.99 10.12 -19.78
C SER A 446 -4.79 9.19 -20.01
N TRP A 447 -4.72 8.44 -21.11
CA TRP A 447 -3.63 7.48 -21.32
C TRP A 447 -2.30 8.10 -21.73
N GLY A 448 -2.33 9.28 -22.34
CA GLY A 448 -1.15 10.03 -22.76
C GLY A 448 -0.26 10.41 -21.58
N THR A 449 -0.82 10.68 -20.39
CA THR A 449 0.01 10.93 -19.19
C THR A 449 0.83 9.70 -18.81
N ILE A 450 0.33 8.48 -19.00
CA ILE A 450 1.09 7.26 -18.76
C ILE A 450 2.28 7.18 -19.70
N ILE A 451 2.06 7.50 -20.98
CA ILE A 451 3.12 7.48 -22.00
C ILE A 451 4.19 8.53 -21.68
N VAL A 452 3.79 9.72 -21.25
CA VAL A 452 4.71 10.76 -20.79
C VAL A 452 5.52 10.29 -19.57
N LEU A 453 4.85 9.72 -18.56
CA LEU A 453 5.51 9.24 -17.34
C LEU A 453 6.51 8.12 -17.60
N SER A 454 6.19 7.20 -18.51
CA SER A 454 7.02 6.02 -18.81
C SER A 454 8.10 6.28 -19.86
N LYS A 455 7.73 6.72 -21.06
CA LYS A 455 8.63 6.76 -22.22
C LYS A 455 9.38 8.08 -22.37
N VAL A 456 8.70 9.21 -22.16
CA VAL A 456 9.32 10.54 -22.37
C VAL A 456 10.42 10.80 -21.34
N TRP A 457 10.17 10.47 -20.07
CA TRP A 457 11.19 10.63 -19.03
C TRP A 457 12.34 9.61 -19.13
N GLY A 458 12.07 8.38 -19.56
CA GLY A 458 13.14 7.42 -19.85
C GLY A 458 14.10 7.94 -20.92
N LEU A 459 13.56 8.47 -22.02
CA LEU A 459 14.35 9.09 -23.09
C LEU A 459 15.11 10.34 -22.63
N ALA A 460 14.51 11.16 -21.76
CA ALA A 460 15.17 12.35 -21.21
C ALA A 460 16.40 11.97 -20.39
N LEU A 461 16.32 10.92 -19.58
CA LEU A 461 17.45 10.42 -18.79
C LEU A 461 18.57 9.88 -19.70
N ASP A 462 18.24 9.15 -20.75
CA ASP A 462 19.21 8.65 -21.74
C ASP A 462 19.92 9.79 -22.49
N THR A 463 19.21 10.91 -22.72
CA THR A 463 19.74 12.05 -23.48
C THR A 463 20.62 12.96 -22.62
N PHE A 464 20.29 13.11 -21.33
CA PHE A 464 20.96 14.04 -20.40
C PHE A 464 21.86 13.31 -19.39
N GLN A 465 22.72 12.41 -19.87
CA GLN A 465 23.61 11.58 -19.04
C GLN A 465 24.55 12.37 -18.12
N ASN A 466 24.82 13.65 -18.40
CA ASN A 466 25.69 14.49 -17.58
C ASN A 466 24.93 15.26 -16.47
N ASN A 467 23.60 15.38 -16.56
CA ASN A 467 22.74 16.17 -15.66
C ASN A 467 21.63 15.30 -15.05
N VAL A 468 21.98 14.07 -14.68
CA VAL A 468 20.95 13.07 -14.40
C VAL A 468 20.23 13.33 -13.09
N ASN A 469 20.92 13.93 -12.11
CA ASN A 469 20.33 14.31 -10.82
C ASN A 469 19.28 15.42 -11.00
N GLU A 470 19.53 16.43 -11.85
CA GLU A 470 18.57 17.49 -12.16
C GLU A 470 17.33 16.93 -12.86
N VAL A 471 17.53 16.16 -13.94
CA VAL A 471 16.44 15.59 -14.73
C VAL A 471 15.58 14.66 -13.88
N LEU A 472 16.19 13.88 -13.01
CA LEU A 472 15.51 13.01 -12.07
C LEU A 472 14.69 13.80 -11.03
N ALA A 473 15.28 14.83 -10.43
CA ALA A 473 14.57 15.67 -9.46
C ALA A 473 13.34 16.35 -10.09
N PHE A 474 13.48 16.87 -11.31
CA PHE A 474 12.37 17.43 -12.08
C PHE A 474 11.31 16.40 -12.42
N ARG A 475 11.72 15.19 -12.82
CA ARG A 475 10.81 14.09 -13.08
C ARG A 475 9.98 13.77 -11.84
N LEU A 476 10.63 13.44 -10.73
CA LEU A 476 9.97 12.94 -9.51
C LEU A 476 9.05 13.97 -8.85
N CYS A 477 9.36 15.27 -8.94
CA CYS A 477 8.49 16.32 -8.40
C CYS A 477 7.22 16.53 -9.24
N LEU A 478 7.24 16.20 -10.54
CA LEU A 478 6.10 16.33 -11.45
C LEU A 478 5.32 15.03 -11.64
N THR A 479 5.95 13.87 -11.46
CA THR A 479 5.34 12.56 -11.74
C THR A 479 3.97 12.40 -11.09
N ARG A 480 3.87 12.68 -9.78
CA ARG A 480 2.60 12.56 -9.03
C ARG A 480 1.51 13.47 -9.58
N THR A 481 1.88 14.69 -9.98
CA THR A 481 0.93 15.68 -10.54
C THR A 481 0.39 15.20 -11.88
N ILE A 482 1.26 14.76 -12.78
CA ILE A 482 0.89 14.25 -14.10
C ILE A 482 0.06 12.97 -13.97
N TYR A 483 0.43 12.09 -13.04
CA TYR A 483 -0.29 10.85 -12.76
C TYR A 483 -1.71 11.14 -12.27
N ILE A 484 -1.87 12.03 -11.28
CA ILE A 484 -3.16 12.43 -10.73
C ILE A 484 -4.05 13.09 -11.79
N PHE A 485 -3.47 13.92 -12.67
CA PHE A 485 -4.22 14.55 -13.75
C PHE A 485 -4.79 13.52 -14.72
N GLY A 486 -3.97 12.60 -15.23
CA GLY A 486 -4.44 11.58 -16.16
C GLY A 486 -5.42 10.60 -15.53
N PHE A 487 -5.08 10.10 -14.33
CA PHE A 487 -5.91 9.14 -13.63
C PHE A 487 -7.25 9.74 -13.18
N GLY A 488 -7.26 10.98 -12.69
CA GLY A 488 -8.48 11.67 -12.31
C GLY A 488 -9.39 11.96 -13.49
N LEU A 489 -8.81 12.30 -14.65
CA LEU A 489 -9.56 12.45 -15.89
C LEU A 489 -10.16 11.12 -16.36
N PHE A 490 -9.40 10.01 -16.26
CA PHE A 490 -9.91 8.67 -16.55
C PHE A 490 -11.13 8.33 -15.68
N VAL A 491 -11.01 8.48 -14.37
CA VAL A 491 -12.09 8.21 -13.42
C VAL A 491 -13.30 9.13 -13.67
N LEU A 492 -13.07 10.41 -14.01
CA LEU A 492 -14.14 11.34 -14.35
C LEU A 492 -14.96 10.87 -15.55
N GLY A 493 -14.31 10.41 -16.62
CA GLY A 493 -15.03 9.83 -17.76
C GLY A 493 -15.90 8.64 -17.35
N LEU A 494 -15.38 7.73 -16.52
CA LEU A 494 -16.14 6.58 -16.03
C LEU A 494 -17.38 7.00 -15.21
N THR A 495 -17.22 7.97 -14.30
CA THR A 495 -18.34 8.49 -13.48
C THR A 495 -19.40 9.22 -14.32
N LEU A 496 -19.01 9.82 -15.44
CA LEU A 496 -19.91 10.50 -16.39
C LEU A 496 -20.40 9.58 -17.52
N GLY A 497 -20.31 8.26 -17.34
CA GLY A 497 -20.93 7.27 -18.22
C GLY A 497 -20.06 6.77 -19.38
N GLN A 498 -18.82 7.23 -19.53
CA GLN A 498 -17.90 6.81 -20.59
C GLN A 498 -17.16 5.51 -20.25
N GLY A 499 -16.50 4.91 -21.25
CA GLY A 499 -15.62 3.74 -21.05
C GLY A 499 -16.22 2.38 -21.43
N GLY A 500 -17.50 2.30 -21.79
CA GLY A 500 -18.12 1.08 -22.34
C GLY A 500 -17.89 -0.16 -21.49
N LEU A 501 -17.14 -1.14 -22.02
CA LEU A 501 -16.79 -2.39 -21.33
C LEU A 501 -16.00 -2.15 -20.03
N ILE A 502 -15.09 -1.17 -20.01
CA ILE A 502 -14.30 -0.86 -18.82
C ILE A 502 -15.21 -0.37 -17.69
N ARG A 503 -16.18 0.49 -18.02
CA ARG A 503 -17.15 0.97 -17.03
C ARG A 503 -17.98 -0.20 -16.50
N LYS A 504 -18.51 -1.06 -17.38
CA LYS A 504 -19.27 -2.27 -16.99
C LYS A 504 -18.48 -3.17 -16.03
N PHE A 505 -17.18 -3.35 -16.27
CA PHE A 505 -16.30 -4.09 -15.38
C PHE A 505 -16.22 -3.43 -13.99
N TYR A 506 -15.94 -2.12 -13.92
CA TYR A 506 -15.79 -1.40 -12.65
C TYR A 506 -17.10 -1.22 -11.87
N THR A 507 -18.26 -1.22 -12.54
CA THR A 507 -19.58 -1.13 -11.90
C THR A 507 -20.22 -2.50 -11.63
N SER A 508 -19.50 -3.60 -11.88
CA SER A 508 -20.03 -4.94 -11.66
C SER A 508 -20.24 -5.25 -10.18
N THR A 509 -21.21 -6.13 -9.88
CA THR A 509 -21.53 -6.55 -8.50
C THR A 509 -20.33 -7.10 -7.73
N PRO A 510 -19.46 -7.97 -8.30
CA PRO A 510 -18.27 -8.45 -7.60
C PRO A 510 -17.32 -7.32 -7.21
N MET A 511 -17.08 -6.36 -8.12
CA MET A 511 -16.23 -5.21 -7.86
C MET A 511 -16.78 -4.31 -6.76
N TYR A 512 -18.10 -4.17 -6.68
CA TYR A 512 -18.75 -3.42 -5.61
C TYR A 512 -18.56 -4.10 -4.24
N ILE A 513 -18.73 -5.42 -4.16
CA ILE A 513 -18.55 -6.20 -2.92
C ILE A 513 -17.08 -6.18 -2.49
N LEU A 514 -16.16 -6.52 -3.38
CA LEU A 514 -14.72 -6.47 -3.12
C LEU A 514 -14.25 -5.05 -2.76
N GLY A 515 -14.88 -4.02 -3.33
CA GLY A 515 -14.64 -2.62 -3.01
C GLY A 515 -14.84 -2.27 -1.54
N ARG A 516 -15.76 -2.95 -0.85
CA ARG A 516 -15.99 -2.78 0.59
C ARG A 516 -14.91 -3.45 1.44
N LEU A 517 -14.21 -4.44 0.89
CA LEU A 517 -13.16 -5.21 1.55
C LEU A 517 -11.75 -4.65 1.28
N THR A 518 -11.59 -3.62 0.46
CA THR A 518 -10.26 -3.14 0.07
C THR A 518 -9.46 -2.59 1.25
N TYR A 519 -10.14 -2.05 2.27
CA TYR A 519 -9.49 -1.53 3.47
C TYR A 519 -8.87 -2.66 4.32
N GLY A 520 -9.64 -3.71 4.64
CA GLY A 520 -9.11 -4.88 5.33
C GLY A 520 -8.03 -5.61 4.52
N ALA A 521 -8.20 -5.70 3.19
CA ALA A 521 -7.20 -6.33 2.32
C ALA A 521 -5.88 -5.54 2.35
N TYR A 522 -5.95 -4.21 2.36
CA TYR A 522 -4.78 -3.35 2.53
C TYR A 522 -4.12 -3.50 3.90
N LEU A 523 -4.87 -3.69 4.97
CA LEU A 523 -4.25 -3.92 6.27
C LEU A 523 -3.50 -5.26 6.31
N MET A 524 -4.08 -6.31 5.73
CA MET A 524 -3.58 -7.69 5.87
C MET A 524 -2.49 -8.10 4.88
N HIS A 525 -2.41 -7.50 3.68
CA HIS A 525 -1.56 -8.04 2.62
C HIS A 525 -0.06 -8.14 2.95
N VAL A 526 0.53 -7.13 3.59
CA VAL A 526 1.96 -7.20 3.97
C VAL A 526 2.20 -8.27 5.01
N PHE A 527 1.26 -8.52 5.93
CA PHE A 527 1.38 -9.62 6.87
C PHE A 527 1.39 -10.97 6.17
N ILE A 528 0.57 -11.17 5.15
CA ILE A 528 0.55 -12.41 4.37
C ILE A 528 1.87 -12.60 3.62
N ILE A 529 2.37 -11.53 2.97
CA ILE A 529 3.64 -11.55 2.24
C ILE A 529 4.79 -11.90 3.19
N ARG A 530 4.88 -11.22 4.34
CA ARG A 530 5.93 -11.46 5.35
C ARG A 530 5.81 -12.84 5.98
N PHE A 531 4.59 -13.30 6.28
CA PHE A 531 4.37 -14.64 6.81
C PHE A 531 4.84 -15.72 5.82
N LYS A 532 4.44 -15.62 4.54
CA LYS A 532 4.89 -16.52 3.46
C LYS A 532 6.41 -16.61 3.40
N ILE A 533 7.08 -15.46 3.53
CA ILE A 533 8.53 -15.38 3.44
C ILE A 533 9.22 -15.90 4.70
N GLY A 534 8.71 -15.54 5.88
CA GLY A 534 9.26 -15.95 7.17
C GLY A 534 9.30 -17.46 7.37
N ILE A 535 8.35 -18.19 6.78
CA ILE A 535 8.29 -19.67 6.87
C ILE A 535 9.16 -20.39 5.84
N MET A 536 9.80 -19.68 4.88
CA MET A 536 10.60 -20.34 3.84
C MET A 536 11.84 -20.98 4.45
N ARG A 537 11.97 -22.30 4.30
CA ARG A 537 13.10 -23.10 4.82
C ARG A 537 14.28 -23.21 3.86
N THR A 538 14.05 -22.94 2.57
CA THR A 538 15.07 -23.03 1.52
C THR A 538 15.03 -21.82 0.58
N PRO A 539 16.13 -21.47 -0.10
CA PRO A 539 16.12 -20.43 -1.12
C PRO A 539 15.14 -20.81 -2.23
N ARG A 540 14.53 -19.81 -2.85
CA ARG A 540 13.45 -20.06 -3.81
C ARG A 540 13.94 -19.99 -5.26
N PHE A 541 13.43 -20.88 -6.09
CA PHE A 541 13.59 -20.76 -7.54
C PHE A 541 12.54 -19.81 -8.12
N PHE A 542 13.00 -18.77 -8.82
CA PHE A 542 12.14 -17.75 -9.43
C PHE A 542 11.89 -18.02 -10.92
N SER A 543 10.64 -17.89 -11.31
CA SER A 543 10.14 -17.95 -12.69
C SER A 543 8.87 -17.11 -12.81
N ASN A 544 8.50 -16.72 -14.03
CA ASN A 544 7.25 -15.98 -14.27
C ASN A 544 6.03 -16.72 -13.70
N GLY A 545 5.97 -18.04 -13.87
CA GLY A 545 4.89 -18.87 -13.31
C GLY A 545 4.85 -18.80 -11.78
N SER A 546 5.99 -19.01 -11.11
CA SER A 546 6.06 -18.96 -9.64
C SER A 546 5.66 -17.60 -9.06
N LEU A 547 6.04 -16.49 -9.72
CA LEU A 547 5.68 -15.14 -9.29
C LEU A 547 4.17 -14.88 -9.47
N ILE A 548 3.57 -15.37 -10.57
CA ILE A 548 2.13 -15.26 -10.79
C ILE A 548 1.36 -16.04 -9.72
N PHE A 549 1.75 -17.27 -9.43
CA PHE A 549 1.09 -18.08 -8.39
C PHE A 549 1.17 -17.42 -7.01
N ASP A 550 2.31 -16.84 -6.66
CA ASP A 550 2.49 -16.08 -5.43
C ASP A 550 1.53 -14.90 -5.34
N VAL A 551 1.55 -14.03 -6.36
CA VAL A 551 0.73 -12.82 -6.38
C VAL A 551 -0.76 -13.18 -6.31
N VAL A 552 -1.19 -14.19 -7.07
CA VAL A 552 -2.59 -14.65 -7.03
C VAL A 552 -2.94 -15.17 -5.64
N GLY A 553 -2.07 -16.00 -5.04
CA GLY A 553 -2.25 -16.51 -3.68
C GLY A 553 -2.36 -15.38 -2.65
N GLU A 554 -1.45 -14.41 -2.69
CA GLU A 554 -1.42 -13.27 -1.78
C GLU A 554 -2.66 -12.37 -1.93
N VAL A 555 -3.13 -12.13 -3.16
CA VAL A 555 -4.38 -11.39 -3.41
C VAL A 555 -5.57 -12.14 -2.83
N VAL A 556 -5.69 -13.44 -3.10
CA VAL A 556 -6.79 -14.27 -2.61
C VAL A 556 -6.81 -14.29 -1.08
N TRP A 557 -5.67 -14.59 -0.44
CA TRP A 557 -5.57 -14.59 1.02
C TRP A 557 -5.84 -13.22 1.64
N SER A 558 -5.42 -12.14 0.98
CA SER A 558 -5.68 -10.76 1.46
C SER A 558 -7.17 -10.45 1.51
N PHE A 559 -7.93 -10.85 0.49
CA PHE A 559 -9.37 -10.66 0.47
C PHE A 559 -10.10 -11.63 1.41
N LEU A 560 -9.65 -12.87 1.55
CA LEU A 560 -10.24 -13.83 2.49
C LEU A 560 -10.09 -13.37 3.94
N LEU A 561 -8.88 -12.95 4.36
CA LEU A 561 -8.66 -12.41 5.70
C LEU A 561 -9.37 -11.05 5.90
N SER A 562 -9.50 -10.25 4.83
CA SER A 562 -10.28 -9.01 4.89
C SER A 562 -11.75 -9.26 5.25
N VAL A 563 -12.36 -10.35 4.78
CA VAL A 563 -13.72 -10.72 5.19
C VAL A 563 -13.80 -10.92 6.70
N LEU A 564 -12.83 -11.62 7.30
CA LEU A 564 -12.77 -11.81 8.75
C LEU A 564 -12.60 -10.47 9.47
N VAL A 565 -11.64 -9.64 9.04
CA VAL A 565 -11.40 -8.32 9.65
C VAL A 565 -12.67 -7.44 9.58
N SER A 566 -13.36 -7.44 8.43
CA SER A 566 -14.55 -6.63 8.25
C SER A 566 -15.74 -7.12 9.09
N LEU A 567 -15.94 -8.43 9.22
CA LEU A 567 -17.06 -9.00 9.98
C LEU A 567 -16.88 -8.90 11.49
N PHE A 568 -15.66 -9.14 11.98
CA PHE A 568 -15.37 -9.17 13.41
C PHE A 568 -15.10 -7.78 13.99
N PHE A 569 -14.56 -6.85 13.19
CA PHE A 569 -14.12 -5.55 13.69
C PHE A 569 -14.76 -4.39 12.91
N GLU A 570 -14.53 -4.26 11.60
CA GLU A 570 -14.91 -3.04 10.86
C GLU A 570 -16.41 -2.72 10.95
N MET A 571 -17.27 -3.68 10.60
CA MET A 571 -18.71 -3.47 10.53
C MET A 571 -19.36 -3.30 11.92
N PRO A 572 -18.99 -4.09 12.94
CA PRO A 572 -19.47 -3.86 14.31
C PRO A 572 -19.10 -2.47 14.84
N PHE A 573 -17.83 -2.07 14.75
CA PHE A 573 -17.39 -0.76 15.22
C PHE A 573 -18.09 0.39 14.47
N GLU A 574 -18.31 0.24 13.16
CA GLU A 574 -19.06 1.23 12.38
C GLU A 574 -20.52 1.35 12.82
N LYS A 575 -21.21 0.23 13.10
CA LYS A 575 -22.58 0.24 13.64
C LYS A 575 -22.63 0.91 15.01
N VAL A 576 -21.74 0.52 15.93
CA VAL A 576 -21.65 1.10 17.29
C VAL A 576 -21.46 2.62 17.22
N LYS A 577 -20.53 3.09 16.39
CA LYS A 577 -20.33 4.52 16.13
C LYS A 577 -21.61 5.20 15.66
N SER A 578 -22.37 4.58 14.75
CA SER A 578 -23.61 5.15 14.24
C SER A 578 -24.67 5.34 15.33
N TYR A 579 -24.72 4.44 16.31
CA TYR A 579 -25.64 4.55 17.45
C TYR A 579 -25.22 5.68 18.39
N VAL A 580 -23.95 5.75 18.77
CA VAL A 580 -23.42 6.83 19.64
C VAL A 580 -23.63 8.21 19.02
N LEU A 581 -23.39 8.37 17.72
CA LEU A 581 -23.57 9.65 17.02
C LEU A 581 -25.04 10.04 16.80
N LYS A 582 -25.97 9.07 16.74
CA LYS A 582 -27.42 9.34 16.64
C LYS A 582 -28.01 9.75 17.99
N VAL A 583 -27.63 9.06 19.07
CA VAL A 583 -28.05 9.41 20.45
C VAL A 583 -27.67 10.86 20.77
N ASN A 584 -26.45 11.28 20.42
CA ASN A 584 -26.02 12.67 20.60
C ASN A 584 -26.79 13.69 19.73
N GLN A 585 -27.37 13.30 18.60
CA GLN A 585 -28.18 14.20 17.76
C GLN A 585 -29.61 14.35 18.26
N GLU A 586 -30.19 13.27 18.80
CA GLU A 586 -31.52 13.29 19.42
C GLU A 586 -31.49 14.02 20.76
N GLN A 587 -30.48 13.79 21.60
CA GLN A 587 -30.28 14.53 22.85
C GLN A 587 -30.05 16.04 22.60
N ASN A 588 -29.22 16.43 21.63
CA ASN A 588 -29.03 17.84 21.28
C ASN A 588 -30.27 18.51 20.65
N ARG A 589 -31.14 17.74 19.97
CA ARG A 589 -32.44 18.25 19.48
C ARG A 589 -33.43 18.45 20.62
N ASN A 590 -33.42 17.58 21.62
CA ASN A 590 -34.30 17.70 22.77
C ASN A 590 -33.84 18.84 23.68
N PHE A 591 -32.53 19.02 23.88
CA PHE A 591 -31.97 20.13 24.67
C PHE A 591 -32.30 21.51 24.05
N LYS A 592 -32.28 21.63 22.72
CA LYS A 592 -32.69 22.85 21.98
C LYS A 592 -34.20 23.09 21.91
N LYS A 593 -35.02 22.15 22.37
CA LYS A 593 -36.48 22.32 22.48
C LYS A 593 -36.90 22.69 23.90
N THR A 594 -36.00 22.58 24.86
CA THR A 594 -36.20 22.91 26.29
C THR A 594 -35.61 24.27 26.70
N GLU A 595 -34.84 24.92 25.81
CA GLU A 595 -34.55 26.36 25.82
C GLU A 595 -35.49 27.06 24.84
#